data_AF-A0A2J7VQU7-F1
#
_entry.id   AF-A0A2J7VQU7-F1
#
_cell.length_a   1.000
_cell.length_b   1.000
_cell.length_c   1.000
_cell.angle_alpha   90.00
_cell.angle_beta   90.00
_cell.angle_gamma   90.00
#
_symmetry.space_group_name_H-M   'P 1'
#
loop_
_entity.id
_entity.type
_entity.pdbx_description
1 polymer ?
#
loop_
_entity_poly.entity_id
_entity_poly.type
_entity_poly.pdbx_seq_one_letter_code
_entity_poly.pdbx_strand_id
1 'polypeptide(L)'
;MGGVREVTSRICHRMRRHLWLIGCVMAHALSSSLLAEAARSHCDPGLQAAGARAIAYAERGDRCEGIYAQEVSGALRIVSFTRRSSNYRFSAERASLLRWPGVESGREVEVRASGLRRKLHYRMDTKRPSHPPAYTWPSDVLAQLELSRSEVGLLASTEQPVGEAMRRIVLPLDVTPTARPAEAAASASEYSVVLLCTLELQEVYVTLRALDVNGKPGRVLREGVGLDHGFYPAERPIVFRIPYSELDGGRMFSLSIGADLKNGEPRVVPEIVFLHAEPGR
;
A
#
# COMPACT_ATOMS: atom_id res chain seq x y z
N MET A 1 92.02 19.84 35.55
CA MET A 1 92.85 20.63 34.61
C MET A 1 93.86 19.69 33.98
N GLY A 2 93.98 19.72 32.64
CA GLY A 2 94.91 18.88 31.88
C GLY A 2 94.23 17.82 31.01
N GLY A 3 93.42 18.26 30.05
CA GLY A 3 92.62 17.42 29.15
C GLY A 3 93.45 16.63 28.15
N VAL A 4 92.99 15.41 27.90
CA VAL A 4 93.71 14.27 27.33
C VAL A 4 93.16 13.94 25.93
N ARG A 5 94.11 13.83 24.98
CA ARG A 5 94.22 12.93 23.81
C ARG A 5 93.13 12.89 22.73
N GLU A 6 93.58 13.29 21.54
CA GLU A 6 93.23 12.67 20.25
C GLU A 6 93.75 11.22 20.12
N VAL A 7 93.28 10.58 19.03
CA VAL A 7 93.89 9.50 18.23
C VAL A 7 93.08 8.19 18.18
N THR A 8 92.15 8.20 17.20
CA THR A 8 91.95 7.26 16.07
C THR A 8 92.04 5.72 16.19
N SER A 9 91.24 5.08 15.29
CA SER A 9 91.49 3.80 14.60
C SER A 9 90.99 2.53 15.33
N ARG A 10 90.39 1.47 14.73
CA ARG A 10 89.90 1.08 13.39
C ARG A 10 89.33 -0.36 13.49
N ILE A 11 88.46 -0.72 12.51
CA ILE A 11 88.31 -2.04 11.83
C ILE A 11 87.60 -3.23 12.53
N CYS A 12 86.52 -3.71 11.89
CA CYS A 12 86.22 -5.10 11.40
C CYS A 12 84.70 -5.36 11.47
N HIS A 13 83.99 -6.10 10.61
CA HIS A 13 84.13 -6.59 9.23
C HIS A 13 82.74 -7.19 8.88
N ARG A 14 82.42 -7.27 7.59
CA ARG A 14 81.54 -8.28 6.94
C ARG A 14 80.00 -8.17 7.03
N MET A 15 79.44 -7.71 5.92
CA MET A 15 78.57 -8.47 5.00
C MET A 15 77.38 -9.25 5.60
N ARG A 16 76.17 -8.79 5.28
CA ARG A 16 75.21 -9.47 4.37
C ARG A 16 74.01 -8.53 4.18
N ARG A 17 73.75 -8.09 2.93
CA ARG A 17 72.66 -8.55 2.05
C ARG A 17 71.28 -8.35 2.71
N HIS A 18 70.24 -7.78 2.14
CA HIS A 18 69.89 -7.16 0.87
C HIS A 18 68.39 -6.84 1.06
N LEU A 19 67.87 -5.78 0.44
CA LEU A 19 66.45 -5.55 0.19
C LEU A 19 65.52 -5.48 1.42
N TRP A 20 65.18 -4.28 1.87
CA TRP A 20 63.82 -3.96 2.35
C TRP A 20 63.54 -2.47 2.03
N LEU A 21 63.50 -2.18 0.73
CA LEU A 21 62.96 -0.94 0.16
C LEU A 21 61.85 -1.41 -0.78
N ILE A 22 60.59 -1.26 -0.35
CA ILE A 22 59.34 -1.12 -1.10
C ILE A 22 58.21 -1.39 -0.09
N GLY A 23 57.31 -0.42 0.12
CA GLY A 23 56.05 -0.66 0.82
C GLY A 23 55.55 0.48 1.71
N CYS A 24 55.56 1.73 1.23
CA CYS A 24 54.95 2.85 1.96
C CYS A 24 53.94 3.65 1.12
N VAL A 25 53.28 3.01 0.15
CA VAL A 25 52.19 3.63 -0.62
C VAL A 25 51.05 2.62 -0.66
N MET A 26 49.82 3.09 -0.41
CA MET A 26 48.53 2.38 -0.38
C MET A 26 48.02 1.96 1.01
N ALA A 27 47.86 2.93 1.91
CA ALA A 27 46.88 2.86 3.00
C ALA A 27 45.69 3.79 2.68
N HIS A 28 45.07 3.61 1.51
CA HIS A 28 43.85 4.33 1.14
C HIS A 28 42.62 3.50 1.51
N ALA A 29 41.92 3.98 2.54
CA ALA A 29 40.48 4.05 2.63
C ALA A 29 39.69 2.79 2.22
N LEU A 30 39.61 1.82 3.14
CA LEU A 30 38.46 0.92 3.22
C LEU A 30 37.46 1.48 4.24
N SER A 31 36.94 2.67 3.95
CA SER A 31 35.72 3.15 4.60
C SER A 31 34.56 2.39 3.95
N SER A 32 34.22 1.23 4.51
CA SER A 32 32.99 0.52 4.17
C SER A 32 31.80 1.38 4.60
N SER A 33 31.33 2.23 3.68
CA SER A 33 30.04 2.89 3.80
C SER A 33 28.96 1.81 3.74
N LEU A 34 28.65 1.19 4.87
CA LEU A 34 27.36 0.56 5.10
C LEU A 34 26.35 1.69 5.10
N LEU A 35 25.87 2.05 3.91
CA LEU A 35 24.61 2.75 3.75
C LEU A 35 23.55 1.79 4.30
N ALA A 36 23.25 1.92 5.59
CA ALA A 36 21.98 1.48 6.11
C ALA A 36 20.94 2.29 5.36
N GLU A 37 20.38 1.70 4.30
CA GLU A 37 19.13 2.14 3.72
C GLU A 37 18.15 2.17 4.89
N ALA A 38 17.88 3.36 5.44
CA ALA A 38 16.86 3.52 6.44
C ALA A 38 15.56 3.11 5.75
N ALA A 39 15.17 1.84 5.94
CA ALA A 39 13.94 1.31 5.39
C ALA A 39 12.83 2.26 5.83
N ARG A 40 12.27 3.01 4.88
CA ARG A 40 11.16 3.91 5.16
C ARG A 40 10.05 3.03 5.71
N SER A 41 9.77 3.17 7.00
CA SER A 41 8.77 2.36 7.68
C SER A 41 7.45 2.43 6.90
N HIS A 42 6.79 1.29 6.74
CA HIS A 42 5.45 1.23 6.16
C HIS A 42 4.39 1.83 7.10
N CYS A 43 4.77 2.10 8.36
CA CYS A 43 3.86 2.51 9.39
C CYS A 43 3.50 3.98 9.21
N ASP A 44 2.20 4.25 9.23
CA ASP A 44 1.67 5.59 9.42
C ASP A 44 2.02 6.11 10.82
N PRO A 45 2.88 7.14 10.94
CA PRO A 45 3.31 7.66 12.24
C PRO A 45 2.19 8.41 12.96
N GLY A 46 1.09 8.75 12.28
CA GLY A 46 -0.07 9.41 12.86
C GLY A 46 -1.01 8.46 13.60
N LEU A 47 -0.75 7.15 13.59
CA LEU A 47 -1.60 6.18 14.28
C LEU A 47 -1.03 5.80 15.65
N GLN A 48 -1.86 5.96 16.67
CA GLN A 48 -1.56 5.45 18.00
C GLN A 48 -1.97 3.97 18.09
N ALA A 49 -1.03 3.07 18.35
CA ALA A 49 -1.32 1.65 18.52
C ALA A 49 -2.27 1.38 19.70
N ALA A 50 -3.16 0.40 19.57
CA ALA A 50 -4.12 0.03 20.62
C ALA A 50 -4.25 -1.50 20.78
N GLY A 51 -4.61 -1.95 21.97
CA GLY A 51 -4.74 -3.37 22.30
C GLY A 51 -3.43 -4.06 22.69
N ALA A 52 -3.46 -5.38 22.81
CA ALA A 52 -2.29 -6.19 23.17
C ALA A 52 -1.25 -6.20 22.05
N ARG A 53 0.04 -6.30 22.39
CA ARG A 53 1.17 -6.25 21.43
C ARG A 53 1.00 -7.17 20.21
N ALA A 54 0.42 -8.35 20.39
CA ALA A 54 0.22 -9.32 19.32
C ALA A 54 -0.71 -8.80 18.20
N ILE A 55 -1.67 -7.94 18.53
CA ILE A 55 -2.70 -7.41 17.62
C ILE A 55 -2.65 -5.89 17.45
N ALA A 56 -1.81 -5.19 18.21
CA ALA A 56 -1.62 -3.74 18.08
C ALA A 56 -0.95 -3.39 16.75
N TYR A 57 -1.28 -2.20 16.22
CA TYR A 57 -0.70 -1.69 14.99
C TYR A 57 0.81 -1.49 15.15
N ALA A 58 1.59 -2.30 14.45
CA ALA A 58 3.04 -2.31 14.53
C ALA A 58 3.64 -2.86 13.24
N GLU A 59 4.94 -2.66 13.08
CA GLU A 59 5.73 -3.25 12.01
C GLU A 59 5.80 -4.77 12.13
N ARG A 60 5.59 -5.47 11.00
CA ARG A 60 5.52 -6.94 10.91
C ARG A 60 6.31 -7.42 9.69
N GLY A 61 7.58 -7.04 9.64
CA GLY A 61 8.50 -7.38 8.56
C GLY A 61 8.25 -6.56 7.30
N ASP A 62 7.23 -6.91 6.54
CA ASP A 62 6.99 -6.38 5.20
C ASP A 62 5.78 -5.44 5.11
N ARG A 63 5.15 -5.16 6.25
CA ARG A 63 3.94 -4.36 6.39
C ARG A 63 3.85 -3.79 7.80
N CYS A 64 2.98 -2.82 7.99
CA CYS A 64 2.49 -2.45 9.31
C CYS A 64 1.04 -2.89 9.44
N GLU A 65 0.69 -3.53 10.54
CA GLU A 65 -0.63 -4.13 10.72
C GLU A 65 -1.05 -4.22 12.18
N GLY A 66 -2.34 -3.98 12.44
CA GLY A 66 -3.00 -4.22 13.72
C GLY A 66 -4.08 -3.21 14.05
N ILE A 67 -4.47 -3.17 15.32
CA ILE A 67 -5.46 -2.25 15.87
C ILE A 67 -4.78 -0.94 16.30
N TYR A 68 -5.42 0.17 15.99
CA TYR A 68 -5.02 1.51 16.42
C TYR A 68 -6.17 2.23 17.14
N ALA A 69 -5.86 3.25 17.94
CA ALA A 69 -6.85 4.15 18.49
C ALA A 69 -7.24 5.16 17.40
N GLN A 70 -8.51 5.15 16.99
CA GLN A 70 -9.01 6.12 16.03
C GLN A 70 -9.38 7.42 16.73
N GLU A 71 -8.74 8.51 16.35
CA GLU A 71 -9.27 9.84 16.61
C GLU A 71 -10.48 10.07 15.68
N VAL A 72 -11.61 10.45 16.29
CA VAL A 72 -12.89 10.57 15.58
C VAL A 72 -12.83 11.73 14.59
N SER A 73 -12.52 11.43 13.33
CA SER A 73 -12.71 12.35 12.21
C SER A 73 -13.87 11.89 11.32
N GLY A 74 -14.76 12.83 11.02
CA GLY A 74 -16.03 12.67 10.27
C GLY A 74 -15.88 12.41 8.77
N ALA A 75 -14.93 11.56 8.35
CA ALA A 75 -14.59 11.43 6.93
C ALA A 75 -15.37 10.29 6.24
N LEU A 76 -16.12 10.63 5.19
CA LEU A 76 -16.54 9.69 4.15
C LEU A 76 -15.31 9.32 3.30
N ARG A 77 -15.10 8.03 3.07
CA ARG A 77 -13.94 7.54 2.29
C ARG A 77 -14.21 6.22 1.59
N ILE A 78 -13.54 6.00 0.46
CA ILE A 78 -13.46 4.68 -0.19
C ILE A 78 -12.44 3.84 0.58
N VAL A 79 -12.88 2.69 1.10
CA VAL A 79 -12.04 1.76 1.88
C VAL A 79 -11.85 0.42 1.18
N SER A 80 -12.58 0.16 0.09
CA SER A 80 -12.30 -0.99 -0.75
C SER A 80 -12.63 -0.76 -2.22
N PHE A 81 -11.78 -1.30 -3.09
CA PHE A 81 -12.06 -1.45 -4.52
C PHE A 81 -11.56 -2.81 -5.01
N THR A 82 -12.49 -3.72 -5.30
CA THR A 82 -12.17 -5.11 -5.67
C THR A 82 -12.93 -5.56 -6.90
N ARG A 83 -12.29 -6.44 -7.68
CA ARG A 83 -12.90 -7.12 -8.83
C ARG A 83 -13.48 -8.47 -8.41
N ARG A 84 -12.68 -9.27 -7.70
CA ARG A 84 -13.09 -10.57 -7.17
C ARG A 84 -12.77 -10.62 -5.69
N SER A 85 -13.73 -11.10 -4.92
CA SER A 85 -13.48 -11.58 -3.58
C SER A 85 -14.36 -12.80 -3.34
N SER A 86 -13.75 -13.84 -2.78
CA SER A 86 -14.52 -14.93 -2.18
C SER A 86 -14.76 -14.58 -0.72
N ASN A 87 -15.92 -14.93 -0.17
CA ASN A 87 -16.09 -14.82 1.27
C ASN A 87 -15.41 -16.02 1.95
N TYR A 88 -14.54 -15.76 2.92
CA TYR A 88 -13.84 -16.77 3.70
C TYR A 88 -13.43 -16.19 5.06
N ARG A 89 -13.13 -17.07 6.01
CA ARG A 89 -12.52 -16.67 7.29
C ARG A 89 -11.00 -16.71 7.16
N PHE A 90 -10.33 -15.70 7.72
CA PHE A 90 -8.88 -15.67 7.78
C PHE A 90 -8.35 -16.76 8.73
N SER A 91 -7.17 -17.30 8.44
CA SER A 91 -6.48 -18.32 9.25
C SER A 91 -5.00 -17.98 9.32
N ALA A 92 -4.38 -18.24 10.48
CA ALA A 92 -2.93 -18.04 10.66
C ALA A 92 -2.10 -18.96 9.75
N GLU A 93 -2.65 -20.09 9.33
CA GLU A 93 -1.97 -21.07 8.48
C GLU A 93 -2.10 -20.76 6.98
N ARG A 94 -2.95 -19.80 6.59
CA ARG A 94 -3.28 -19.52 5.19
C ARG A 94 -3.19 -18.04 4.88
N ALA A 95 -2.24 -17.68 4.04
CA ALA A 95 -2.14 -16.33 3.51
C ALA A 95 -3.27 -16.02 2.51
N SER A 96 -3.49 -14.73 2.30
CA SER A 96 -4.36 -14.21 1.25
C SER A 96 -3.49 -13.67 0.12
N LEU A 97 -3.77 -14.09 -1.12
CA LEU A 97 -3.12 -13.53 -2.30
C LEU A 97 -3.93 -12.33 -2.79
N LEU A 98 -3.28 -11.17 -2.82
CA LEU A 98 -3.78 -9.94 -3.40
C LEU A 98 -3.14 -9.76 -4.77
N ARG A 99 -3.92 -9.56 -5.83
CA ARG A 99 -3.41 -9.28 -7.19
C ARG A 99 -4.03 -8.01 -7.71
N TRP A 100 -3.25 -7.23 -8.46
CA TRP A 100 -3.72 -6.02 -9.14
C TRP A 100 -3.36 -6.08 -10.63
N PRO A 101 -3.96 -5.23 -11.48
CA PRO A 101 -3.52 -5.08 -12.87
C PRO A 101 -2.06 -4.66 -12.94
N GLY A 102 -1.34 -5.11 -13.97
CA GLY A 102 0.03 -4.63 -14.22
C GLY A 102 0.04 -3.12 -14.41
N VAL A 103 0.98 -2.45 -13.74
CA VAL A 103 1.25 -1.01 -13.87
C VAL A 103 2.68 -0.81 -14.34
N GLU A 104 3.05 0.43 -14.70
CA GLU A 104 4.41 0.76 -15.16
C GLU A 104 5.48 0.25 -14.18
N SER A 105 6.52 -0.40 -14.73
CA SER A 105 7.65 -0.92 -13.95
C SER A 105 8.37 0.18 -13.18
N GLY A 106 8.91 -0.14 -12.01
CA GLY A 106 9.64 0.80 -11.17
C GLY A 106 8.74 1.70 -10.32
N ARG A 107 7.41 1.53 -10.39
CA ARG A 107 6.46 2.15 -9.46
C ARG A 107 6.23 1.28 -8.23
N GLU A 108 5.87 1.91 -7.12
CA GLU A 108 5.38 1.26 -5.91
C GLU A 108 3.86 1.25 -5.88
N VAL A 109 3.28 0.13 -5.46
CA VAL A 109 1.86 -0.01 -5.15
C VAL A 109 1.69 0.02 -3.64
N GLU A 110 0.96 1.01 -3.16
CA GLU A 110 0.50 1.11 -1.78
C GLU A 110 -0.75 0.25 -1.63
N VAL A 111 -0.75 -0.68 -0.68
CA VAL A 111 -1.91 -1.50 -0.36
C VAL A 111 -2.32 -1.23 1.08
N ARG A 112 -3.61 -0.92 1.26
CA ARG A 112 -4.23 -0.71 2.56
C ARG A 112 -5.35 -1.71 2.78
N ALA A 113 -5.32 -2.37 3.93
CA ALA A 113 -6.48 -3.04 4.50
C ALA A 113 -7.11 -2.19 5.61
N SER A 114 -8.43 -2.23 5.74
CA SER A 114 -9.16 -1.50 6.78
C SER A 114 -10.23 -2.39 7.41
N GLY A 115 -10.40 -2.32 8.73
CA GLY A 115 -11.51 -3.00 9.41
C GLY A 115 -12.85 -2.40 9.00
N LEU A 116 -13.82 -3.27 8.68
CA LEU A 116 -15.20 -2.90 8.37
C LEU A 116 -16.17 -3.30 9.49
N ARG A 117 -15.72 -4.12 10.44
CA ARG A 117 -16.48 -4.43 11.65
C ARG A 117 -16.60 -3.14 12.48
N ARG A 118 -17.84 -2.81 12.87
CA ARG A 118 -18.16 -1.62 13.67
C ARG A 118 -17.28 -1.56 14.94
N LYS A 119 -16.77 -0.36 15.27
CA LYS A 119 -15.84 -0.10 16.39
C LYS A 119 -14.51 -0.89 16.36
N LEU A 120 -14.18 -1.57 15.25
CA LEU A 120 -12.88 -2.21 15.09
C LEU A 120 -11.98 -1.36 14.19
N HIS A 121 -11.05 -0.65 14.81
CA HIS A 121 -10.07 0.19 14.14
C HIS A 121 -8.84 -0.64 13.75
N TYR A 122 -9.03 -1.54 12.79
CA TYR A 122 -7.97 -2.36 12.23
C TYR A 122 -7.42 -1.73 10.95
N ARG A 123 -6.10 -1.81 10.74
CA ARG A 123 -5.43 -1.36 9.52
C ARG A 123 -4.22 -2.23 9.19
N MET A 124 -3.98 -2.43 7.90
CA MET A 124 -2.71 -2.92 7.35
C MET A 124 -2.25 -1.95 6.26
N ASP A 125 -0.97 -1.58 6.25
CA ASP A 125 -0.33 -0.83 5.19
C ASP A 125 0.93 -1.55 4.71
N THR A 126 1.12 -1.61 3.40
CA THR A 126 2.37 -2.08 2.79
C THR A 126 2.63 -1.35 1.48
N LYS A 127 3.91 -1.27 1.10
CA LYS A 127 4.35 -0.81 -0.22
C LYS A 127 5.01 -1.98 -0.94
N ARG A 128 4.61 -2.22 -2.18
CA ARG A 128 5.11 -3.32 -3.00
C ARG A 128 5.65 -2.80 -4.33
N PRO A 129 6.70 -3.41 -4.88
CA PRO A 129 7.05 -3.15 -6.27
C PRO A 129 5.86 -3.51 -7.18
N SER A 130 5.72 -2.76 -8.26
CA SER A 130 4.73 -3.00 -9.32
C SER A 130 4.86 -4.37 -10.00
N HIS A 131 6.04 -5.00 -9.92
CA HIS A 131 6.32 -6.32 -10.48
C HIS A 131 7.02 -7.24 -9.45
N PRO A 132 6.51 -8.47 -9.20
CA PRO A 132 5.26 -9.01 -9.74
C PRO A 132 4.02 -8.27 -9.18
N PRO A 133 2.89 -8.23 -9.91
CA PRO A 133 1.70 -7.45 -9.51
C PRO A 133 0.85 -8.21 -8.48
N ALA A 134 1.48 -8.67 -7.40
CA ALA A 134 0.87 -9.49 -6.38
C ALA A 134 1.52 -9.31 -5.02
N TYR A 135 0.74 -9.57 -3.97
CA TYR A 135 1.20 -9.64 -2.60
C TYR A 135 0.60 -10.83 -1.86
N THR A 136 1.45 -11.68 -1.30
CA THR A 136 1.04 -12.75 -0.38
C THR A 136 0.96 -12.18 1.02
N TRP A 137 -0.25 -11.91 1.49
CA TRP A 137 -0.53 -11.27 2.76
C TRP A 137 -0.75 -12.30 3.88
N PRO A 138 0.14 -12.35 4.89
CA PRO A 138 -0.06 -13.19 6.07
C PRO A 138 -1.32 -12.77 6.81
N SER A 139 -2.15 -13.74 7.19
CA SER A 139 -3.48 -13.51 7.78
C SER A 139 -3.52 -13.81 9.28
N ASP A 140 -2.37 -13.81 9.95
CA ASP A 140 -2.18 -14.16 11.37
C ASP A 140 -2.88 -13.17 12.31
N VAL A 141 -2.76 -11.87 12.06
CA VAL A 141 -3.46 -10.83 12.85
C VAL A 141 -4.97 -10.91 12.62
N LEU A 142 -5.39 -11.01 11.36
CA LEU A 142 -6.81 -11.14 10.99
C LEU A 142 -7.47 -12.37 11.63
N ALA A 143 -6.75 -13.49 11.69
CA ALA A 143 -7.22 -14.71 12.33
C ALA A 143 -7.39 -14.53 13.85
N GLN A 144 -6.43 -13.87 14.53
CA GLN A 144 -6.56 -13.55 15.96
C GLN A 144 -7.72 -12.58 16.26
N LEU A 145 -8.06 -11.72 15.30
CA LEU A 145 -9.22 -10.82 15.38
C LEU A 145 -10.54 -11.48 14.95
N GLU A 146 -10.48 -12.76 14.58
CA GLU A 146 -11.61 -13.55 14.09
C GLU A 146 -12.34 -12.85 12.94
N LEU A 147 -11.59 -12.22 12.03
CA LEU A 147 -12.17 -11.51 10.89
C LEU A 147 -12.48 -12.45 9.74
N SER A 148 -13.55 -12.12 9.03
CA SER A 148 -13.86 -12.66 7.71
C SER A 148 -13.46 -11.68 6.60
N ARG A 149 -13.34 -12.19 5.37
CA ARG A 149 -13.05 -11.35 4.19
C ARG A 149 -14.07 -10.23 4.04
N SER A 150 -15.36 -10.46 4.31
CA SER A 150 -16.40 -9.43 4.26
C SER A 150 -16.24 -8.31 5.29
N GLU A 151 -15.41 -8.50 6.32
CA GLU A 151 -15.18 -7.51 7.39
C GLU A 151 -13.88 -6.73 7.20
N VAL A 152 -13.26 -6.84 6.03
CA VAL A 152 -12.03 -6.14 5.67
C VAL A 152 -12.24 -5.38 4.37
N GLY A 153 -11.89 -4.11 4.32
CA GLY A 153 -11.78 -3.32 3.09
C GLY A 153 -10.36 -3.45 2.56
N LEU A 154 -10.21 -3.54 1.23
CA LEU A 154 -8.91 -3.58 0.56
C LEU A 154 -8.86 -2.56 -0.56
N LEU A 155 -7.87 -1.66 -0.49
CA LEU A 155 -7.61 -0.62 -1.47
C LEU A 155 -6.14 -0.70 -1.87
N ALA A 156 -5.87 -0.70 -3.18
CA ALA A 156 -4.53 -0.53 -3.71
C ALA A 156 -4.46 0.73 -4.55
N SER A 157 -3.34 1.43 -4.50
CA SER A 157 -3.08 2.59 -5.35
C SER A 157 -1.62 2.71 -5.72
N THR A 158 -1.37 3.33 -6.87
CA THR A 158 -0.03 3.72 -7.34
C THR A 158 -0.06 5.17 -7.78
N GLU A 159 1.07 5.87 -7.69
CA GLU A 159 1.23 7.16 -8.37
C GLU A 159 1.77 6.89 -9.78
N GLN A 160 1.11 7.40 -10.81
CA GLN A 160 1.59 7.30 -12.20
C GLN A 160 1.22 8.57 -13.00
N PRO A 161 1.96 8.89 -14.08
CA PRO A 161 1.61 10.00 -14.94
C PRO A 161 0.29 9.73 -15.67
N VAL A 162 -0.59 10.72 -15.65
CA VAL A 162 -1.82 10.76 -16.46
C VAL A 162 -1.88 12.12 -17.14
N GLY A 163 -1.68 12.14 -18.46
CA GLY A 163 -1.36 13.36 -19.17
C GLY A 163 -0.04 13.95 -18.65
N GLU A 164 -0.07 15.21 -18.24
CA GLU A 164 1.11 15.95 -17.75
C GLU A 164 1.26 15.92 -16.22
N ALA A 165 0.32 15.29 -15.49
CA ALA A 165 0.30 15.30 -14.03
C ALA A 165 0.56 13.90 -13.45
N MET A 166 1.33 13.84 -12.36
CA MET A 166 1.34 12.66 -11.49
C MET A 166 0.00 12.57 -10.77
N ARG A 167 -0.66 11.42 -10.87
CA ARG A 167 -1.94 11.16 -10.21
C ARG A 167 -1.90 9.84 -9.46
N ARG A 168 -2.66 9.80 -8.36
CA ARG A 168 -2.97 8.58 -7.65
C ARG A 168 -4.03 7.79 -8.40
N ILE A 169 -3.67 6.56 -8.76
CA ILE A 169 -4.53 5.63 -9.49
C ILE A 169 -4.86 4.46 -8.59
N VAL A 170 -6.15 4.26 -8.35
CA VAL A 170 -6.69 3.14 -7.59
C VAL A 170 -6.75 1.90 -8.49
N LEU A 171 -6.26 0.78 -7.96
CA LEU A 171 -6.14 -0.48 -8.66
C LEU A 171 -7.18 -1.47 -8.13
N PRO A 172 -8.02 -2.07 -8.99
CA PRO A 172 -8.98 -3.07 -8.56
C PRO A 172 -8.25 -4.34 -8.12
N LEU A 173 -8.50 -4.79 -6.88
CA LEU A 173 -7.86 -5.99 -6.34
C LEU A 173 -8.66 -7.26 -6.61
N ASP A 174 -7.96 -8.33 -6.99
CA ASP A 174 -8.43 -9.71 -6.91
C ASP A 174 -7.90 -10.33 -5.61
N VAL A 175 -8.80 -10.97 -4.85
CA VAL A 175 -8.51 -11.49 -3.52
C VAL A 175 -8.90 -12.95 -3.40
N THR A 176 -7.91 -13.80 -3.17
CA THR A 176 -8.09 -15.25 -3.07
C THR A 176 -7.27 -15.85 -1.93
N PRO A 177 -7.78 -16.85 -1.18
CA PRO A 177 -6.93 -17.60 -0.26
C PRO A 177 -5.89 -18.42 -1.05
N THR A 178 -4.65 -18.51 -0.57
CA THR A 178 -3.56 -19.22 -1.28
C THR A 178 -3.78 -20.73 -1.40
N ALA A 179 -4.55 -21.32 -0.48
CA ALA A 179 -4.77 -22.77 -0.40
C ALA A 179 -5.87 -23.32 -1.32
N ARG A 180 -6.63 -22.45 -2.02
CA ARG A 180 -7.57 -22.91 -3.05
C ARG A 180 -6.85 -22.83 -4.39
N PRO A 181 -6.80 -23.92 -5.19
CA PRO A 181 -6.46 -23.82 -6.61
C PRO A 181 -7.28 -22.67 -7.21
N ALA A 182 -6.79 -22.03 -8.26
CA ALA A 182 -7.62 -21.12 -9.05
C ALA A 182 -8.73 -21.93 -9.75
N GLU A 183 -9.63 -22.57 -9.00
CA GLU A 183 -10.89 -23.15 -9.47
C GLU A 183 -11.54 -22.08 -10.33
N ALA A 184 -11.63 -22.38 -11.63
CA ALA A 184 -11.97 -21.51 -12.74
C ALA A 184 -12.60 -20.22 -12.23
N ALA A 185 -11.75 -19.23 -11.95
CA ALA A 185 -12.17 -18.05 -11.25
C ALA A 185 -13.24 -17.39 -12.11
N ALA A 186 -14.51 -17.49 -11.69
CA ALA A 186 -15.63 -17.01 -12.47
C ALA A 186 -15.32 -15.60 -12.95
N SER A 187 -15.53 -15.36 -14.24
CA SER A 187 -15.24 -14.06 -14.84
C SER A 187 -16.02 -13.00 -14.08
N ALA A 188 -15.32 -12.18 -13.28
CA ALA A 188 -15.94 -11.01 -12.68
C ALA A 188 -16.54 -10.15 -13.78
N SER A 189 -17.77 -9.70 -13.56
CA SER A 189 -18.52 -8.84 -14.47
C SER A 189 -18.76 -7.45 -13.87
N GLU A 190 -18.21 -7.17 -12.69
CA GLU A 190 -18.40 -5.92 -11.96
C GLU A 190 -17.23 -5.64 -11.00
N TYR A 191 -17.10 -4.38 -10.58
CA TYR A 191 -16.30 -3.99 -9.43
C TYR A 191 -17.19 -3.80 -8.20
N SER A 192 -16.67 -4.17 -7.03
CA SER A 192 -17.24 -3.82 -5.72
C SER A 192 -16.48 -2.64 -5.14
N VAL A 193 -17.20 -1.57 -4.85
CA VAL A 193 -16.70 -0.41 -4.11
C VAL A 193 -17.30 -0.46 -2.70
N VAL A 194 -16.49 -0.21 -1.68
CA VAL A 194 -16.96 -0.07 -0.31
C VAL A 194 -16.58 1.30 0.23
N LEU A 195 -17.59 2.03 0.70
CA LEU A 195 -17.44 3.29 1.42
C LEU A 195 -17.59 3.06 2.91
N LEU A 196 -16.88 3.87 3.70
CA LEU A 196 -17.07 3.96 5.13
C LEU A 196 -17.20 5.43 5.51
N CYS A 197 -18.16 5.72 6.38
CA CYS A 197 -18.31 7.03 7.00
C CYS A 197 -18.49 6.85 8.51
N THR A 198 -17.92 7.76 9.29
CA THR A 198 -18.11 7.82 10.75
C THR A 198 -19.34 8.63 11.15
N LEU A 199 -20.07 9.19 10.18
CA LEU A 199 -21.29 9.97 10.36
C LEU A 199 -22.49 9.28 9.71
N GLU A 200 -23.69 9.64 10.17
CA GLU A 200 -24.94 9.23 9.53
C GLU A 200 -25.17 10.02 8.25
N LEU A 201 -25.50 9.32 7.16
CA LEU A 201 -25.81 9.94 5.86
C LEU A 201 -27.29 9.75 5.54
N GLN A 202 -27.83 10.71 4.81
CA GLN A 202 -29.17 10.65 4.24
C GLN A 202 -29.13 10.02 2.86
N GLU A 203 -28.24 10.48 1.98
CA GLU A 203 -28.08 9.93 0.64
C GLU A 203 -26.60 9.93 0.22
N VAL A 204 -26.25 9.01 -0.67
CA VAL A 204 -24.93 8.91 -1.30
C VAL A 204 -25.11 8.94 -2.82
N TYR A 205 -24.36 9.83 -3.46
CA TYR A 205 -24.41 10.03 -4.91
C TYR A 205 -23.10 9.59 -5.56
N VAL A 206 -23.23 8.91 -6.69
CA VAL A 206 -22.11 8.41 -7.48
C VAL A 206 -22.06 9.14 -8.81
N THR A 207 -20.90 9.73 -9.10
CA THR A 207 -20.56 10.25 -10.42
C THR A 207 -19.41 9.43 -10.99
N LEU A 208 -19.61 8.89 -12.20
CA LEU A 208 -18.66 8.04 -12.90
C LEU A 208 -18.45 8.59 -14.31
N ARG A 209 -17.20 8.87 -14.67
CA ARG A 209 -16.84 9.45 -15.98
C ARG A 209 -15.72 8.65 -16.61
N ALA A 210 -15.81 8.43 -17.92
CA ALA A 210 -14.68 7.95 -18.71
C ALA A 210 -13.63 9.06 -18.81
N LEU A 211 -12.35 8.70 -18.72
CA LEU A 211 -11.24 9.61 -18.97
C LEU A 211 -10.56 9.27 -20.29
N ASP A 212 -10.07 10.29 -20.98
CA ASP A 212 -9.18 10.09 -22.12
C ASP A 212 -7.76 9.69 -21.66
N VAL A 213 -6.87 9.45 -22.63
CA VAL A 213 -5.46 9.08 -22.36
C VAL A 213 -4.67 10.15 -21.59
N ASN A 214 -5.16 11.39 -21.57
CA ASN A 214 -4.56 12.52 -20.87
C ASN A 214 -5.22 12.77 -19.50
N GLY A 215 -6.18 11.93 -19.09
CA GLY A 215 -6.93 12.09 -17.85
C GLY A 215 -7.95 13.23 -17.87
N LYS A 216 -8.35 13.69 -19.06
CA LYS A 216 -9.43 14.68 -19.19
C LYS A 216 -10.79 13.98 -19.15
N PRO A 217 -11.80 14.56 -18.46
CA PRO A 217 -13.14 14.01 -18.45
C PRO A 217 -13.73 13.91 -19.85
N GLY A 218 -14.22 12.72 -20.20
CA GLY A 218 -14.93 12.42 -21.44
C GLY A 218 -16.40 12.10 -21.17
N ARG A 219 -16.88 10.97 -21.72
CA ARG A 219 -18.26 10.50 -21.59
C ARG A 219 -18.65 10.33 -20.11
N VAL A 220 -19.80 10.86 -19.75
CA VAL A 220 -20.41 10.66 -18.42
C VAL A 220 -21.18 9.35 -18.44
N LEU A 221 -20.90 8.48 -17.47
CA LEU A 221 -21.56 7.17 -17.30
C LEU A 221 -22.63 7.23 -16.21
N ARG A 222 -22.31 7.92 -15.11
CA ARG A 222 -23.26 8.31 -14.05
C ARG A 222 -23.02 9.76 -13.67
N GLU A 223 -24.09 10.52 -13.49
CA GLU A 223 -24.03 11.90 -13.00
C GLU A 223 -24.90 12.03 -11.75
N GLY A 224 -24.25 12.10 -10.58
CA GLY A 224 -24.94 12.28 -9.31
C GLY A 224 -26.04 11.24 -9.03
N VAL A 225 -25.86 9.98 -9.45
CA VAL A 225 -26.87 8.93 -9.26
C VAL A 225 -26.89 8.50 -7.79
N GLY A 226 -28.04 8.63 -7.13
CA GLY A 226 -28.26 8.18 -5.76
C GLY A 226 -28.09 6.66 -5.61
N LEU A 227 -27.73 6.21 -4.41
CA LEU A 227 -27.76 4.79 -4.05
C LEU A 227 -29.13 4.37 -3.48
N ASP A 228 -30.00 5.35 -3.18
CA ASP A 228 -31.43 5.21 -2.89
C ASP A 228 -31.76 4.29 -1.69
N HIS A 229 -30.87 4.23 -0.69
CA HIS A 229 -31.15 3.51 0.56
C HIS A 229 -31.85 4.38 1.61
N GLY A 230 -31.95 5.70 1.41
CA GLY A 230 -32.65 6.68 2.25
C GLY A 230 -32.05 6.94 3.65
N PHE A 231 -31.27 6.01 4.19
CA PHE A 231 -30.53 6.18 5.44
C PHE A 231 -29.30 5.27 5.50
N TYR A 232 -28.17 5.85 5.88
CA TYR A 232 -26.89 5.15 6.01
C TYR A 232 -26.34 5.34 7.42
N PRO A 233 -26.37 4.29 8.27
CA PRO A 233 -25.84 4.38 9.62
C PRO A 233 -24.33 4.64 9.63
N ALA A 234 -23.87 5.42 10.61
CA ALA A 234 -22.46 5.60 10.89
C ALA A 234 -21.74 4.26 11.11
N GLU A 235 -20.49 4.17 10.64
CA GLU A 235 -19.60 3.01 10.72
C GLU A 235 -20.14 1.73 10.08
N ARG A 236 -21.21 1.82 9.29
CA ARG A 236 -21.70 0.71 8.48
C ARG A 236 -21.12 0.79 7.07
N PRO A 237 -20.51 -0.28 6.53
CA PRO A 237 -20.03 -0.29 5.16
C PRO A 237 -21.17 -0.07 4.18
N ILE A 238 -20.96 0.84 3.23
CA ILE A 238 -21.87 1.11 2.12
C ILE A 238 -21.26 0.47 0.88
N VAL A 239 -21.98 -0.45 0.25
CA VAL A 239 -21.46 -1.25 -0.87
C VAL A 239 -22.27 -0.93 -2.11
N PHE A 240 -21.59 -0.59 -3.21
CA PHE A 240 -22.23 -0.49 -4.52
C PHE A 240 -21.35 -1.12 -5.60
N ARG A 241 -21.97 -1.39 -6.76
CA ARG A 241 -21.34 -2.11 -7.87
C ARG A 241 -21.23 -1.25 -9.12
N ILE A 242 -20.13 -1.45 -9.84
CA ILE A 242 -19.88 -0.87 -11.16
C ILE A 242 -19.79 -2.03 -12.16
N PRO A 243 -20.86 -2.32 -12.93
CA PRO A 243 -20.85 -3.34 -13.97
C PRO A 243 -19.82 -3.05 -15.07
N TYR A 244 -19.15 -4.07 -15.60
CA TYR A 244 -18.16 -3.89 -16.68
C TYR A 244 -18.79 -3.44 -17.98
N SER A 245 -20.05 -3.82 -18.22
CA SER A 245 -20.82 -3.34 -19.37
C SER A 245 -20.99 -1.81 -19.38
N GLU A 246 -20.90 -1.15 -18.22
CA GLU A 246 -20.96 0.30 -18.13
C GLU A 246 -19.63 0.97 -18.54
N LEU A 247 -18.53 0.23 -18.41
CA LEU A 247 -17.16 0.69 -18.65
C LEU A 247 -16.69 0.41 -20.09
N ASP A 248 -17.60 0.03 -20.98
CA ASP A 248 -17.24 -0.39 -22.33
C ASP A 248 -16.54 0.74 -23.13
N GLY A 249 -15.46 0.36 -23.81
CA GLY A 249 -14.64 1.22 -24.66
C GLY A 249 -13.63 2.13 -23.93
N GLY A 250 -13.53 2.08 -22.60
CA GLY A 250 -12.60 2.91 -21.83
C GLY A 250 -11.59 2.11 -21.00
N ARG A 251 -10.38 2.67 -20.81
CA ARG A 251 -9.34 2.07 -19.95
C ARG A 251 -9.19 2.77 -18.61
N MET A 252 -9.62 4.02 -18.51
CA MET A 252 -9.44 4.86 -17.33
C MET A 252 -10.74 5.61 -17.03
N PHE A 253 -11.08 5.68 -15.75
CA PHE A 253 -12.32 6.27 -15.28
C PHE A 253 -12.07 7.09 -14.02
N SER A 254 -12.86 8.14 -13.83
CA SER A 254 -12.94 8.84 -12.55
C SER A 254 -14.23 8.51 -11.82
N LEU A 255 -14.11 8.35 -10.50
CA LEU A 255 -15.20 8.09 -9.59
C LEU A 255 -15.19 9.16 -8.51
N SER A 256 -16.28 9.92 -8.44
CA SER A 256 -16.54 10.91 -7.41
C SER A 256 -17.75 10.48 -6.58
N ILE A 257 -17.64 10.63 -5.26
CA ILE A 257 -18.70 10.28 -4.31
C ILE A 257 -19.11 11.55 -3.57
N GLY A 258 -20.38 11.92 -3.72
CA GLY A 258 -21.03 12.92 -2.88
C GLY A 258 -21.91 12.24 -1.83
N ALA A 259 -22.17 12.91 -0.72
CA ALA A 259 -23.15 12.45 0.26
C ALA A 259 -23.79 13.62 1.00
N ASP A 260 -25.07 13.48 1.29
CA ASP A 260 -25.80 14.36 2.18
C ASP A 260 -25.71 13.82 3.60
N LEU A 261 -25.29 14.65 4.54
CA LEU A 261 -25.31 14.30 5.96
C LEU A 261 -26.74 14.41 6.47
N LYS A 262 -27.12 13.52 7.40
CA LYS A 262 -28.41 13.66 8.11
C LYS A 262 -28.48 14.98 8.87
N ASN A 263 -27.34 15.44 9.41
CA ASN A 263 -27.18 16.73 10.06
C ASN A 263 -25.88 17.36 9.58
N GLY A 264 -25.95 18.50 8.89
CA GLY A 264 -24.80 19.32 8.50
C GLY A 264 -24.58 19.40 6.99
N GLU A 265 -23.42 19.94 6.62
CA GLU A 265 -23.05 20.22 5.23
C GLU A 265 -22.77 18.94 4.44
N PRO A 266 -23.13 18.90 3.14
CA PRO A 266 -22.75 17.80 2.25
C PRO A 266 -21.25 17.51 2.25
N ARG A 267 -20.90 16.25 2.03
CA ARG A 267 -19.52 15.77 1.98
C ARG A 267 -19.20 15.19 0.62
N VAL A 268 -18.00 15.48 0.14
CA VAL A 268 -17.47 14.93 -1.10
C VAL A 268 -16.18 14.20 -0.79
N VAL A 269 -16.07 12.96 -1.25
CA VAL A 269 -14.80 12.21 -1.24
C VAL A 269 -13.94 12.77 -2.37
N PRO A 270 -12.62 12.97 -2.16
CA PRO A 270 -11.72 13.27 -3.27
C PRO A 270 -11.94 12.31 -4.43
N GLU A 271 -12.03 12.85 -5.64
CA GLU A 271 -12.18 12.06 -6.86
C GLU A 271 -11.05 11.03 -6.93
N ILE A 272 -11.40 9.77 -7.15
CA ILE A 272 -10.40 8.74 -7.46
C ILE A 272 -10.40 8.46 -8.96
N VAL A 273 -9.23 8.14 -9.48
CA VAL A 273 -9.06 7.63 -10.84
C VAL A 273 -8.70 6.16 -10.74
N PHE A 274 -9.28 5.31 -11.59
CA PHE A 274 -8.97 3.88 -11.61
C PHE A 274 -8.80 3.35 -13.03
N LEU A 275 -8.06 2.25 -13.14
CA LEU A 275 -7.89 1.51 -14.40
C LEU A 275 -8.92 0.39 -14.52
N HIS A 276 -9.62 0.35 -15.65
CA HIS A 276 -10.38 -0.82 -16.05
C HIS A 276 -9.46 -1.80 -16.75
N ALA A 277 -9.28 -2.97 -16.12
CA ALA A 277 -8.57 -4.09 -16.71
C ALA A 277 -9.60 -5.14 -17.15
N GLU A 278 -9.88 -5.20 -18.45
CA GLU A 278 -10.70 -6.24 -19.04
C GLU A 278 -10.14 -7.62 -18.63
N PRO A 279 -10.97 -8.55 -18.15
CA PRO A 279 -10.52 -9.91 -17.89
C PRO A 279 -10.18 -10.61 -19.23
N GLY A 280 -8.89 -10.85 -19.50
CA GLY A 280 -8.46 -11.76 -20.57
C GLY A 280 -7.82 -11.14 -21.82
N ARG A 281 -7.28 -9.93 -21.74
CA ARG A 281 -6.36 -9.37 -22.76
C ARG A 281 -5.02 -9.03 -22.15
#